data_AF-A0A2S9FDZ2-F1
#
_entry.id   AF-A0A2S9FDZ2-F1
#
_cell.length_a   1.000
_cell.length_b   1.000
_cell.length_c   1.000
_cell.angle_alpha   90.00
_cell.angle_beta   90.00
_cell.angle_gamma   90.00
#
_symmetry.space_group_name_H-M   'P 1'
#
loop_
_entity.id
_entity.type
_entity.pdbx_description
1 polymer ?
#
loop_
_entity_poly.entity_id
_entity_poly.type
_entity_poly.pdbx_seq_one_letter_code
_entity_poly.pdbx_strand_id
1 'polypeptide(L)'
;SPYFTGDQVFPFSEFPTDTAKASTMEAKAYSLKFPDWKPAGFDYWPASNGLTMKTRWEGHTEAGVKMGFYSYSFIQTNDEGELTRWETHVNDEYSAFLDVAIGVHGPFHGTGEYVEALERTLAAAGVTV
;
A
#
# COMPACT_ATOMS: atom_id res chain seq x y z
N SER A 1 6.86 -1.88 -7.21
CA SER A 1 5.84 -1.98 -6.14
C SER A 1 6.23 -3.10 -5.21
N PRO A 2 6.30 -2.92 -3.87
CA PRO A 2 6.64 -4.00 -2.94
C PRO A 2 5.57 -5.11 -2.87
N TYR A 3 4.47 -4.89 -3.60
CA TYR A 3 3.41 -5.85 -3.89
C TYR A 3 3.80 -6.88 -4.97
N PHE A 4 4.93 -6.69 -5.67
CA PHE A 4 5.42 -7.58 -6.72
C PHE A 4 6.94 -7.57 -6.70
N THR A 5 7.57 -8.68 -7.10
CA THR A 5 9.02 -8.68 -7.36
C THR A 5 9.35 -7.53 -8.32
N GLY A 6 10.45 -6.82 -8.10
CA GLY A 6 10.86 -5.64 -8.88
C GLY A 6 11.04 -5.89 -10.40
N ASP A 7 10.83 -7.12 -10.83
CA ASP A 7 10.85 -7.59 -12.21
C ASP A 7 9.47 -7.52 -12.91
N GLN A 8 8.40 -7.16 -12.18
CA GLN A 8 7.04 -7.11 -12.72
C GLN A 8 6.51 -5.66 -12.82
N VAL A 9 6.35 -5.20 -14.06
CA VAL A 9 5.66 -3.95 -14.41
C VAL A 9 4.27 -4.30 -14.91
N PHE A 10 3.24 -3.79 -14.23
CA PHE A 10 1.86 -3.94 -14.68
C PHE A 10 1.41 -2.62 -15.34
N PRO A 11 0.93 -2.66 -16.60
CA PRO A 11 0.27 -1.53 -17.19
C PRO A 11 -0.93 -1.10 -16.34
N PHE A 12 -1.12 0.21 -16.16
CA PHE A 12 -2.27 0.73 -15.43
C PHE A 12 -3.60 0.25 -16.00
N SER A 13 -3.68 0.09 -17.33
CA SER A 13 -4.85 -0.46 -18.04
C SER A 13 -5.12 -1.94 -17.75
N GLU A 14 -4.14 -2.65 -17.20
CA GLU A 14 -4.20 -4.09 -16.92
C GLU A 14 -4.38 -4.39 -15.43
N PHE A 15 -4.48 -3.36 -14.57
CA PHE A 15 -4.81 -3.58 -13.17
C PHE A 15 -6.25 -4.12 -13.06
N PRO A 16 -6.45 -5.37 -12.60
CA PRO A 16 -7.73 -6.06 -12.70
C PRO A 16 -8.77 -5.61 -11.67
N THR A 17 -8.38 -4.72 -10.74
CA THR A 17 -9.24 -4.13 -9.72
C THR A 17 -9.13 -2.62 -9.83
N ASP A 18 -10.26 -1.92 -9.70
CA ASP A 18 -10.26 -0.47 -9.49
C ASP A 18 -9.27 -0.14 -8.35
N THR A 19 -8.18 0.54 -8.70
CA THR A 19 -7.12 0.90 -7.75
C THR A 19 -7.68 1.64 -6.53
N ALA A 20 -8.79 2.38 -6.70
CA ALA A 20 -9.49 3.01 -5.59
C ALA A 20 -10.11 1.99 -4.63
N LYS A 21 -10.72 0.92 -5.16
CA LYS A 21 -11.25 -0.19 -4.36
C LYS A 21 -10.16 -0.90 -3.60
N ALA A 22 -9.07 -1.29 -4.27
CA ALA A 22 -7.94 -1.97 -3.62
C ALA A 22 -7.34 -1.10 -2.49
N SER A 23 -7.06 0.17 -2.76
CA SER A 23 -6.54 1.10 -1.73
C SER A 23 -7.51 1.26 -0.55
N THR A 24 -8.83 1.27 -0.80
CA THR A 24 -9.85 1.32 0.26
C THR A 24 -9.84 0.04 1.10
N MET A 25 -9.64 -1.12 0.48
CA MET A 25 -9.51 -2.40 1.18
C MET A 25 -8.31 -2.41 2.11
N GLU A 26 -7.14 -1.95 1.63
CA GLU A 26 -5.92 -1.83 2.44
C GLU A 26 -6.18 -0.97 3.68
N ALA A 27 -6.69 0.25 3.46
CA ALA A 27 -6.94 1.20 4.54
C ALA A 27 -7.92 0.65 5.58
N LYS A 28 -9.02 0.02 5.14
CA LYS A 28 -10.00 -0.61 6.04
C LYS A 28 -9.38 -1.78 6.81
N ALA A 29 -8.65 -2.67 6.13
CA ALA A 29 -8.08 -3.87 6.74
C ALA A 29 -7.02 -3.51 7.79
N TYR A 30 -6.15 -2.55 7.49
CA TYR A 30 -5.11 -2.12 8.43
C TYR A 30 -5.70 -1.44 9.65
N SER A 31 -6.77 -0.65 9.45
CA SER A 31 -7.47 0.05 10.54
C SER A 31 -8.11 -0.91 11.55
N LEU A 32 -8.36 -2.17 11.21
CA LEU A 32 -8.86 -3.18 12.16
C LEU A 32 -7.84 -3.52 13.25
N LYS A 33 -6.55 -3.37 12.97
CA LYS A 33 -5.46 -3.64 13.91
C LYS A 33 -4.75 -2.37 14.38
N PHE A 34 -4.86 -1.31 13.59
CA PHE A 34 -4.23 -0.01 13.82
C PHE A 34 -5.26 1.11 13.64
N PRO A 35 -6.16 1.36 14.62
CA PRO A 35 -7.29 2.27 14.45
C PRO A 35 -6.90 3.75 14.22
N ASP A 36 -5.67 4.14 14.55
CA ASP A 36 -5.12 5.46 14.35
C ASP A 36 -4.10 5.53 13.18
N TRP A 37 -4.01 4.46 12.37
CA TRP A 37 -3.09 4.37 11.24
C TRP A 37 -3.25 5.52 10.25
N LYS A 38 -2.16 6.23 9.96
CA LYS A 38 -2.13 7.35 9.02
C LYS A 38 -0.70 7.73 8.61
N PRO A 39 -0.52 8.62 7.62
CA PRO A 39 0.76 9.27 7.39
C PRO A 39 1.19 10.06 8.64
N ALA A 40 2.35 9.72 9.21
CA ALA A 40 3.01 10.47 10.27
C ALA A 40 4.10 11.43 9.72
N GLY A 41 4.54 11.20 8.49
CA GLY A 41 5.47 12.08 7.77
C GLY A 41 5.30 11.95 6.27
N PHE A 42 5.51 13.04 5.55
CA PHE A 42 5.36 13.10 4.10
C PHE A 42 6.36 14.10 3.52
N ASP A 43 7.26 13.62 2.68
CA ASP A 43 8.21 14.41 1.90
C ASP A 43 7.99 14.14 0.40
N TYR A 44 8.19 15.15 -0.44
CA TYR A 44 8.12 14.99 -1.88
C TYR A 44 9.16 15.84 -2.61
N TRP A 45 9.58 15.38 -3.78
CA TRP A 45 10.54 16.03 -4.65
C TRP A 45 9.99 16.04 -6.07
N PRO A 46 9.72 17.22 -6.65
CA PRO A 46 9.28 17.31 -8.04
C PRO A 46 10.40 16.88 -8.99
N ALA A 47 10.01 16.26 -10.10
CA ALA A 47 10.84 15.98 -11.25
C ALA A 47 10.26 16.70 -12.48
N SER A 48 11.03 16.82 -13.56
CA SER A 48 10.55 17.48 -14.78
C SER A 48 9.33 16.80 -15.41
N ASN A 49 9.08 15.53 -15.10
CA ASN A 49 7.99 14.72 -15.64
C ASN A 49 7.17 14.02 -14.53
N GLY A 50 7.10 14.59 -13.33
CA GLY A 50 6.33 14.00 -12.22
C GLY A 50 6.92 14.32 -10.86
N LEU A 51 6.96 13.33 -9.97
CA LEU A 51 7.51 13.50 -8.62
C LEU A 51 7.96 12.17 -8.00
N THR A 52 8.83 12.28 -7.01
CA THR A 52 9.11 11.23 -6.04
C THR A 52 8.55 11.64 -4.69
N MET A 53 7.97 10.71 -3.93
CA MET A 53 7.47 10.95 -2.59
C MET A 53 7.97 9.88 -1.61
N LYS A 54 8.11 10.27 -0.35
CA LYS A 54 8.40 9.39 0.78
C LYS A 54 7.36 9.63 1.86
N THR A 55 6.66 8.58 2.25
CA THR A 55 5.65 8.64 3.31
C THR A 55 6.08 7.73 4.46
N ARG A 56 6.11 8.27 5.68
CA ARG A 56 6.14 7.48 6.90
C ARG A 56 4.70 7.22 7.30
N TRP A 57 4.32 5.96 7.37
CA TRP A 57 3.04 5.56 7.89
C TRP A 57 3.20 4.96 9.29
N GLU A 58 2.33 5.34 10.22
CA GLU A 58 2.35 4.83 11.60
C GLU A 58 0.95 4.63 12.16
N GLY A 59 0.85 3.70 13.10
CA GLY A 59 -0.33 3.46 13.93
C GLY A 59 0.03 2.61 15.15
N HIS A 60 -0.92 2.41 16.04
CA HIS A 60 -0.77 1.63 17.26
C HIS A 60 -1.70 0.42 17.26
N THR A 61 -1.20 -0.72 17.74
CA THR A 61 -2.09 -1.85 18.05
C THR A 61 -3.05 -1.50 19.18
N GLU A 62 -4.09 -2.32 19.40
CA GLU A 62 -4.97 -2.18 20.58
C GLU A 62 -4.20 -2.24 21.91
N ALA A 63 -3.05 -2.92 21.94
CA ALA A 63 -2.15 -2.98 23.09
C ALA A 63 -1.22 -1.74 23.22
N GLY A 64 -1.38 -0.74 22.34
CA GLY A 64 -0.59 0.49 22.35
C GLY A 64 0.80 0.38 21.73
N VAL A 65 1.11 -0.71 21.01
CA VAL A 65 2.42 -0.89 20.36
C VAL A 65 2.47 -0.10 19.07
N LYS A 66 3.38 0.87 18.96
CA LYS A 66 3.58 1.65 17.73
C LYS A 66 4.26 0.80 16.66
N MET A 67 3.68 0.78 15.46
CA MET A 67 4.24 0.15 14.28
C MET A 67 4.12 1.08 13.07
N GLY A 68 4.91 0.82 12.05
CA GLY A 68 4.92 1.65 10.86
C GLY A 68 5.83 1.10 9.77
N PHE A 69 5.84 1.78 8.63
CA PHE A 69 6.79 1.53 7.56
C PHE A 69 6.95 2.80 6.71
N TYR A 70 7.99 2.82 5.90
CA TYR A 70 8.17 3.84 4.87
C TYR A 70 7.68 3.32 3.53
N SER A 71 6.94 4.14 2.79
CA SER A 71 6.69 3.95 1.36
C SER A 71 7.40 5.03 0.53
N TYR A 72 7.99 4.64 -0.58
CA TYR A 72 8.66 5.49 -1.56
C TYR A 72 7.92 5.35 -2.88
N SER A 73 7.31 6.41 -3.39
CA SER A 73 6.57 6.35 -4.66
C SER A 73 7.22 7.22 -5.72
N PHE A 74 7.32 6.70 -6.93
CA PHE A 74 7.82 7.36 -8.12
C PHE A 74 6.66 7.48 -9.10
N ILE A 75 6.29 8.72 -9.40
CA ILE A 75 5.17 9.05 -10.28
C ILE A 75 5.71 9.77 -11.51
N GLN A 76 5.28 9.35 -12.68
CA GLN A 76 5.50 10.05 -13.94
C GLN A 76 4.18 10.48 -14.55
N THR A 77 4.17 11.66 -15.15
CA THR A 77 3.05 12.22 -15.90
C THR A 77 3.46 12.59 -17.31
N ASN A 78 2.49 12.69 -18.22
CA ASN A 78 2.68 13.35 -19.52
C ASN A 78 2.46 14.87 -19.40
N ASP A 79 2.57 15.58 -20.54
CA ASP A 79 2.39 17.04 -20.61
C ASP A 79 0.96 17.51 -20.30
N GLU A 80 -0.02 16.61 -20.38
CA GLU A 80 -1.43 16.85 -20.03
C GLU A 80 -1.71 16.61 -18.54
N GLY A 81 -0.70 16.16 -17.78
CA GLY A 81 -0.81 15.86 -16.34
C GLY A 81 -1.39 14.48 -16.03
N GLU A 82 -1.53 13.60 -17.03
CA GLU A 82 -2.03 12.25 -16.85
C GLU A 82 -0.92 11.32 -16.31
N LEU A 83 -1.27 10.41 -15.41
CA LEU A 83 -0.35 9.41 -14.86
C LEU A 83 0.08 8.41 -15.96
N THR A 84 1.38 8.36 -16.25
CA THR A 84 1.97 7.41 -17.21
C THR A 84 2.71 6.27 -16.51
N ARG A 85 3.17 6.49 -15.28
CA ARG A 85 3.79 5.46 -14.43
C ARG A 85 3.59 5.80 -12.96
N TRP A 86 3.31 4.77 -12.16
CA TRP A 86 3.37 4.84 -10.71
C TRP A 86 4.07 3.59 -10.22
N GLU A 87 5.10 3.78 -9.43
CA GLU A 87 5.80 2.70 -8.75
C GLU A 87 5.96 3.03 -7.27
N THR A 88 5.54 2.14 -6.38
CA THR A 88 5.79 2.27 -4.94
C THR A 88 6.90 1.30 -4.51
N HIS A 89 7.62 1.56 -3.43
CA HIS A 89 8.51 0.63 -2.73
C HIS A 89 8.28 0.83 -1.24
N VAL A 90 8.50 -0.19 -0.41
CA VAL A 90 8.46 -0.05 1.04
C VAL A 90 9.73 -0.62 1.65
N ASN A 91 10.05 -0.21 2.88
CA ASN A 91 11.14 -0.82 3.63
C ASN A 91 10.70 -2.08 4.37
N ASP A 92 11.67 -2.80 4.92
CA ASP A 92 11.49 -4.12 5.56
C ASP A 92 10.53 -4.12 6.76
N GLU A 93 10.29 -2.96 7.39
CA GLU A 93 9.29 -2.84 8.47
C GLU A 93 7.87 -3.21 8.02
N TYR A 94 7.59 -3.11 6.71
CA TYR A 94 6.28 -3.44 6.16
C TYR A 94 5.90 -4.90 6.37
N SER A 95 6.85 -5.84 6.32
CA SER A 95 6.56 -7.25 6.54
C SER A 95 6.02 -7.50 7.94
N ALA A 96 6.69 -6.96 8.97
CA ALA A 96 6.24 -7.07 10.35
C ALA A 96 4.90 -6.34 10.57
N PHE A 97 4.68 -5.23 9.86
CA PHE A 97 3.39 -4.53 9.87
C PHE A 97 2.26 -5.41 9.29
N LEU A 98 2.49 -6.06 8.14
CA LEU A 98 1.51 -6.93 7.47
C LEU A 98 1.19 -8.20 8.27
N ASP A 99 2.18 -8.79 8.94
CA ASP A 99 1.97 -9.94 9.84
C ASP A 99 0.93 -9.63 10.92
N VAL A 100 0.94 -8.40 11.43
CA VAL A 100 -0.05 -7.95 12.41
C VAL A 100 -1.36 -7.55 11.73
N ALA A 101 -1.28 -6.78 10.63
CA ALA A 101 -2.45 -6.20 9.98
C ALA A 101 -3.38 -7.25 9.36
N ILE A 102 -2.81 -8.19 8.60
CA ILE A 102 -3.54 -9.14 7.73
C ILE A 102 -3.08 -10.59 7.91
N GLY A 103 -2.09 -10.85 8.78
CA GLY A 103 -1.64 -12.19 9.14
C GLY A 103 -0.71 -12.86 8.13
N VAL A 104 -0.28 -12.14 7.10
CA VAL A 104 0.60 -12.66 6.05
C VAL A 104 1.42 -11.51 5.45
N HIS A 105 2.69 -11.76 5.16
CA HIS A 105 3.53 -10.88 4.35
C HIS A 105 4.06 -11.60 3.11
N GLY A 106 4.59 -10.81 2.18
CA GLY A 106 5.11 -11.31 0.90
C GLY A 106 6.42 -12.11 1.02
N PRO A 107 7.04 -12.48 -0.11
CA PRO A 107 6.74 -11.98 -1.45
C PRO A 107 5.38 -12.49 -1.94
N PHE A 108 4.51 -11.57 -2.35
CA PHE A 108 3.26 -11.91 -3.03
C PHE A 108 3.53 -12.05 -4.53
N HIS A 109 2.95 -13.07 -5.16
CA HIS A 109 3.03 -13.23 -6.61
C HIS A 109 1.75 -12.70 -7.27
N GLY A 110 1.87 -11.59 -8.00
CA GLY A 110 0.69 -10.93 -8.58
C GLY A 110 -0.19 -10.22 -7.54
N THR A 111 -1.34 -9.68 -7.98
CA THR A 111 -2.26 -8.90 -7.13
C THR A 111 -3.17 -9.80 -6.29
N GLY A 112 -3.36 -11.06 -6.72
CA GLY A 112 -4.38 -11.96 -6.17
C GLY A 112 -4.16 -12.29 -4.70
N GLU A 113 -2.98 -12.78 -4.35
CA GLU A 113 -2.68 -13.27 -2.99
C GLU A 113 -2.84 -12.17 -1.93
N TYR A 114 -2.38 -10.97 -2.24
CA TYR A 114 -2.48 -9.82 -1.35
C TYR A 114 -3.94 -9.35 -1.20
N VAL A 115 -4.68 -9.23 -2.31
CA VAL A 115 -6.09 -8.84 -2.28
C VAL A 115 -6.95 -9.87 -1.55
N GLU A 116 -6.72 -11.17 -1.76
CA GLU A 116 -7.41 -12.24 -1.05
C GLU A 116 -7.16 -12.19 0.48
N ALA A 117 -5.95 -11.82 0.91
CA ALA A 117 -5.65 -11.63 2.32
C ALA A 117 -6.43 -10.45 2.93
N LEU A 118 -6.58 -9.35 2.19
CA LEU A 118 -7.43 -8.23 2.59
C LEU A 118 -8.91 -8.64 2.68
N GLU A 119 -9.42 -9.32 1.66
CA GLU A 119 -10.82 -9.79 1.61
C GLU A 119 -11.14 -10.70 2.79
N ARG A 120 -10.28 -11.68 3.07
CA ARG A 120 -10.41 -12.56 4.24
C ARG A 120 -10.42 -11.79 5.55
N THR A 121 -9.52 -10.82 5.69
CA THR A 121 -9.39 -10.02 6.92
C THR A 121 -10.63 -9.17 7.17
N LEU A 122 -11.15 -8.52 6.12
CA LEU A 122 -12.37 -7.71 6.18
C LEU A 122 -13.61 -8.57 6.43
N ALA A 123 -13.74 -9.71 5.74
CA ALA A 123 -14.85 -10.63 5.91
C ALA A 123 -14.93 -11.20 7.33
N ALA A 124 -13.78 -11.55 7.93
CA ALA A 124 -13.71 -12.03 9.31
C ALA A 124 -14.17 -10.98 10.34
N ALA A 125 -14.02 -9.70 10.02
CA ALA A 125 -14.50 -8.58 10.85
C ALA A 125 -15.92 -8.10 10.49
N GLY A 126 -16.57 -8.72 9.50
CA GLY A 126 -17.88 -8.28 9.01
C GLY A 126 -17.87 -6.90 8.33
N VAL A 127 -16.72 -6.45 7.81
CA VAL A 127 -16.55 -5.15 7.15
C VAL A 127 -16.72 -5.30 5.64
N THR A 128 -17.54 -4.43 5.04
CA THR A 128 -17.73 -4.34 3.59
C THR A 128 -16.89 -3.22 2.98
N VAL A 129 -16.53 -3.38 1.71
CA VAL A 129 -15.67 -2.46 0.95
C VAL A 129 -16.53 -1.52 0.13
#